data_AF-A0A7R9C0G1-F1
#
_entry.id   AF-A0A7R9C0G1-F1
#
_cell.length_a   1.000
_cell.length_b   1.000
_cell.length_c   1.000
_cell.angle_alpha   90.00
_cell.angle_beta   90.00
_cell.angle_gamma   90.00
#
_symmetry.space_group_name_H-M   'P 1'
#
loop_
_entity.id
_entity.type
_entity.pdbx_description
1 polymer ?
#
loop_
_entity_poly.entity_id
_entity_poly.type
_entity_poly.pdbx_seq_one_letter_code
_entity_poly.pdbx_strand_id
1 'polypeptide(L)'
;FQVWTLSLPVVVIVHGNQEPHAWATVSWDNAFAEPGRQCFAVPDRVPWPQVADMLNTKFFSSCGRTLTEDNLKFIAGKVFRNHTIADYSQLQLNWNAFAKEPLPDRNFTFWEWFYGILKLTREHLKNLWNDGLIMGFVGKLQASDMLMKQAVGTFLLRYSDSELGGISIAGFKADTQGSVTVDHLQPWTSKDFAIRSLADRVSDLGSIIYLYPNIPKDQAFQRYYTPPAEAQQGSSGYDQAFQRYYTPPAEAQQGSSGYVKPLLVIHVPGWGTGAGMSADSSYPNTPHYQYPQSPPDTKRENPGSVVSVGSENAGP
;
A
#
# COMPACT_ATOMS: atom_id res chain seq x y z
N PHE A 1 -27.61 -39.64 1.40
CA PHE A 1 -26.20 -39.28 1.11
C PHE A 1 -25.92 -37.92 1.71
N GLN A 2 -24.80 -37.75 2.38
CA GLN A 2 -24.35 -36.44 2.89
C GLN A 2 -23.22 -35.96 1.98
N VAL A 3 -23.45 -34.86 1.28
CA VAL A 3 -22.45 -34.22 0.41
C VAL A 3 -21.93 -33.01 1.15
N TRP A 4 -20.62 -32.92 1.30
CA TRP A 4 -19.94 -31.77 1.90
C TRP A 4 -18.64 -31.51 1.11
N THR A 5 -18.17 -30.26 1.20
CA THR A 5 -16.93 -29.80 0.59
C THR A 5 -16.29 -28.76 1.51
N LEU A 6 -14.96 -28.62 1.45
CA LEU A 6 -14.23 -27.62 2.22
C LEU A 6 -13.83 -26.46 1.30
N SER A 7 -13.86 -25.25 1.82
CA SER A 7 -13.28 -24.09 1.14
C SER A 7 -11.75 -24.17 1.17
N LEU A 8 -11.10 -23.28 0.41
CA LEU A 8 -9.70 -22.94 0.67
C LEU A 8 -9.55 -22.31 2.07
N PRO A 9 -8.34 -22.31 2.64
CA PRO A 9 -8.05 -21.66 3.90
C PRO A 9 -8.40 -20.17 3.92
N VAL A 10 -8.95 -19.71 5.03
CA VAL A 10 -9.34 -18.31 5.24
C VAL A 10 -8.62 -17.77 6.47
N VAL A 11 -8.07 -16.57 6.36
CA VAL A 11 -7.52 -15.82 7.49
C VAL A 11 -8.50 -14.72 7.86
N VAL A 12 -8.97 -14.74 9.10
CA VAL A 12 -9.87 -13.72 9.65
C VAL A 12 -9.04 -12.66 10.35
N ILE A 13 -9.24 -11.40 9.97
CA ILE A 13 -8.60 -10.24 10.59
C ILE A 13 -9.64 -9.39 11.30
N VAL A 14 -9.23 -8.75 12.39
CA VAL A 14 -10.08 -7.84 13.19
C VAL A 14 -9.77 -6.37 12.88
N HIS A 15 -8.60 -6.07 12.31
CA HIS A 15 -8.19 -4.71 11.98
C HIS A 15 -7.34 -4.67 10.69
N GLY A 16 -7.43 -3.56 9.95
CA GLY A 16 -6.78 -3.42 8.64
C GLY A 16 -5.25 -3.48 8.67
N ASN A 17 -4.62 -3.22 9.81
CA ASN A 17 -3.17 -3.38 9.98
C ASN A 17 -2.69 -4.85 9.91
N GLN A 18 -3.59 -5.83 10.05
CA GLN A 18 -3.28 -7.25 9.93
C GLN A 18 -3.33 -7.74 8.47
N GLU A 19 -3.86 -6.92 7.56
CA GLU A 19 -4.01 -7.24 6.13
C GLU A 19 -2.69 -7.74 5.50
N PRO A 20 -1.52 -7.10 5.69
CA PRO A 20 -0.27 -7.57 5.09
C PRO A 20 0.07 -9.00 5.53
N HIS A 21 -0.01 -9.30 6.84
CA HIS A 21 0.32 -10.63 7.35
C HIS A 21 -0.68 -11.70 6.91
N ALA A 22 -1.98 -11.37 6.89
CA ALA A 22 -3.00 -12.28 6.39
C ALA A 22 -2.78 -12.62 4.92
N TRP A 23 -2.44 -11.62 4.11
CA TRP A 23 -2.09 -11.82 2.70
C TRP A 23 -0.82 -12.66 2.52
N ALA A 24 0.16 -12.54 3.42
CA ALA A 24 1.36 -13.37 3.41
C ALA A 24 0.99 -14.86 3.55
N THR A 25 0.20 -15.18 4.58
CA THR A 25 -0.20 -16.56 4.89
C THR A 25 -1.03 -17.16 3.76
N VAL A 26 -2.02 -16.41 3.27
CA VAL A 26 -2.87 -16.85 2.16
C VAL A 26 -2.07 -17.00 0.86
N SER A 27 -1.08 -16.12 0.60
CA SER A 27 -0.26 -16.23 -0.61
C SER A 27 0.66 -17.44 -0.57
N TRP A 28 1.30 -17.70 0.57
CA TRP A 28 2.18 -18.84 0.75
C TRP A 28 1.42 -20.18 0.70
N ASP A 29 0.27 -20.24 1.36
CA ASP A 29 -0.58 -21.43 1.34
C ASP A 29 -1.10 -21.75 -0.07
N ASN A 30 -1.65 -20.76 -0.77
CA ASN A 30 -2.16 -20.97 -2.13
C ASN A 30 -1.07 -21.33 -3.14
N ALA A 31 0.17 -20.89 -2.92
CA ALA A 31 1.26 -21.13 -3.87
C ALA A 31 1.95 -22.48 -3.65
N PHE A 32 2.05 -22.95 -2.40
CA PHE A 32 2.94 -24.06 -2.04
C PHE A 32 2.28 -25.20 -1.28
N ALA A 33 0.96 -25.16 -1.08
CA ALA A 33 0.22 -26.28 -0.50
C ALA A 33 0.26 -27.53 -1.41
N GLU A 34 0.59 -28.68 -0.83
CA GLU A 34 0.56 -29.96 -1.53
C GLU A 34 -0.87 -30.54 -1.61
N PRO A 35 -1.25 -31.21 -2.72
CA PRO A 35 -2.52 -31.94 -2.80
C PRO A 35 -2.62 -33.04 -1.74
N GLY A 36 -3.75 -33.12 -1.04
CA GLY A 36 -3.99 -34.16 -0.02
C GLY A 36 -3.28 -33.96 1.32
N ARG A 37 -2.63 -32.80 1.52
CA ARG A 37 -2.00 -32.41 2.79
C ARG A 37 -2.96 -32.46 3.99
N GLN A 38 -2.38 -32.52 5.20
CA GLN A 38 -3.11 -32.14 6.40
C GLN A 38 -3.57 -30.68 6.29
N CYS A 39 -4.77 -30.37 6.81
CA CYS A 39 -5.34 -29.03 6.74
C CYS A 39 -4.33 -27.98 7.19
N PHE A 40 -4.09 -26.98 6.34
CA PHE A 40 -3.21 -25.83 6.59
C PHE A 40 -1.71 -26.13 6.70
N ALA A 41 -1.26 -27.37 6.43
CA ALA A 41 0.16 -27.70 6.37
C ALA A 41 0.83 -27.09 5.12
N VAL A 42 1.90 -26.32 5.29
CA VAL A 42 2.63 -25.69 4.19
C VAL A 42 4.13 -25.95 4.34
N PRO A 43 4.90 -25.98 3.25
CA PRO A 43 6.34 -26.14 3.36
C PRO A 43 6.98 -24.92 4.04
N ASP A 44 7.93 -25.17 4.94
CA ASP A 44 8.69 -24.12 5.62
C ASP A 44 9.72 -23.46 4.70
N ARG A 45 10.15 -24.17 3.64
CA ARG A 45 11.18 -23.74 2.69
C ARG A 45 10.75 -24.06 1.26
N VAL A 46 10.96 -23.11 0.37
CA VAL A 46 10.55 -23.21 -1.04
C VAL A 46 11.68 -22.70 -1.93
N PRO A 47 11.98 -23.35 -3.08
CA PRO A 47 12.94 -22.84 -4.06
C PRO A 47 12.58 -21.44 -4.55
N TRP A 48 13.57 -20.56 -4.68
CA TRP A 48 13.37 -19.19 -5.15
C TRP A 48 12.58 -19.08 -6.46
N PRO A 49 12.81 -19.91 -7.50
CA PRO A 49 12.02 -19.82 -8.73
C PRO A 49 10.51 -19.89 -8.50
N GLN A 50 10.04 -20.78 -7.61
CA GLN A 50 8.62 -20.91 -7.30
C GLN A 50 8.10 -19.67 -6.53
N VAL A 51 8.91 -19.10 -5.65
CA VAL A 51 8.56 -17.85 -4.95
C VAL A 51 8.53 -16.68 -5.93
N ALA A 52 9.49 -16.59 -6.85
CA ALA A 52 9.54 -15.57 -7.88
C ALA A 52 8.28 -15.63 -8.77
N ASP A 53 7.87 -16.82 -9.19
CA ASP A 53 6.65 -17.05 -9.97
C ASP A 53 5.39 -16.65 -9.19
N MET A 54 5.32 -16.99 -7.90
CA MET A 54 4.24 -16.54 -7.02
C MET A 54 4.19 -15.01 -6.94
N LEU A 55 5.31 -14.35 -6.65
CA LEU A 55 5.39 -12.89 -6.54
C LEU A 55 5.01 -12.22 -7.86
N ASN A 56 5.51 -12.72 -8.99
CA ASN A 56 5.18 -12.24 -10.32
C ASN A 56 3.69 -12.39 -10.62
N THR A 57 3.09 -13.54 -10.32
CA THR A 57 1.66 -13.81 -10.53
C THR A 57 0.80 -12.88 -9.67
N LYS A 58 1.18 -12.65 -8.40
CA LYS A 58 0.49 -11.70 -7.51
C LYS A 58 0.61 -10.27 -8.00
N PHE A 59 1.80 -9.87 -8.47
CA PHE A 59 2.02 -8.53 -9.01
C PHE A 59 1.23 -8.31 -10.31
N PHE A 60 1.29 -9.26 -11.23
CA PHE A 60 0.55 -9.21 -12.50
C PHE A 60 -0.96 -9.14 -12.27
N SER A 61 -1.51 -10.02 -11.42
CA SER A 61 -2.96 -10.03 -11.15
C SER A 61 -3.47 -8.74 -10.51
N SER A 62 -2.64 -8.06 -9.71
CA SER A 62 -3.02 -6.80 -9.06
C SER A 62 -2.79 -5.57 -9.96
N CYS A 63 -1.65 -5.52 -10.66
CA CYS A 63 -1.15 -4.34 -11.35
C CYS A 63 -1.36 -4.40 -12.87
N GLY A 64 -1.47 -5.58 -13.48
CA GLY A 64 -1.73 -5.78 -14.91
C GLY A 64 -0.50 -6.04 -15.79
N ARG A 65 0.72 -5.89 -15.25
CA ARG A 65 1.98 -6.17 -15.95
C ARG A 65 2.93 -6.95 -15.04
N THR A 66 3.64 -7.91 -15.63
CA THR A 66 4.59 -8.80 -14.96
C THR A 66 5.84 -8.06 -14.49
N LEU A 67 6.52 -8.65 -13.53
CA LEU A 67 7.87 -8.24 -13.12
C LEU A 67 8.86 -8.67 -14.20
N THR A 68 9.81 -7.80 -14.55
CA THR A 68 10.92 -8.17 -15.43
C THR A 68 11.93 -9.04 -14.67
N GLU A 69 12.83 -9.69 -15.41
CA GLU A 69 13.92 -10.48 -14.81
C GLU A 69 14.80 -9.64 -13.88
N ASP A 70 15.15 -8.41 -14.29
CA ASP A 70 15.91 -7.48 -13.43
C ASP A 70 15.15 -7.14 -12.14
N ASN A 71 13.83 -6.96 -12.22
CA ASN A 71 13.01 -6.71 -11.04
C ASN A 71 13.04 -7.92 -10.09
N LEU A 72 12.88 -9.14 -10.63
CA LEU A 72 12.95 -10.37 -9.84
C LEU A 72 14.33 -10.57 -9.22
N LYS A 73 15.40 -10.27 -9.95
CA LYS A 73 16.78 -10.33 -9.43
C LYS A 73 17.01 -9.35 -8.29
N PHE A 74 16.48 -8.13 -8.39
CA PHE A 74 16.55 -7.15 -7.31
C PHE A 74 15.81 -7.64 -6.06
N ILE A 75 14.59 -8.14 -6.24
CA ILE A 75 13.76 -8.69 -5.16
C ILE A 75 14.47 -9.87 -4.49
N ALA A 76 15.08 -10.76 -5.27
CA ALA A 76 15.88 -11.88 -4.78
C ALA A 76 17.03 -11.38 -3.90
N GLY A 77 17.83 -10.43 -4.40
CA GLY A 77 18.93 -9.87 -3.63
C GLY A 77 18.48 -9.23 -2.32
N LYS A 78 17.28 -8.63 -2.30
CA LYS A 78 16.70 -8.05 -1.10
C LYS A 78 16.24 -9.10 -0.09
N VAL A 79 15.52 -10.14 -0.51
CA VAL A 79 15.00 -11.16 0.41
C VAL A 79 16.12 -12.04 0.98
N PHE A 80 17.12 -12.36 0.17
CA PHE A 80 18.30 -13.11 0.61
C PHE A 80 19.37 -12.24 1.28
N ARG A 81 19.15 -10.92 1.35
CA ARG A 81 20.07 -9.93 1.94
C ARG A 81 21.46 -9.98 1.29
N ASN A 82 21.51 -10.35 0.00
CA ASN A 82 22.74 -10.50 -0.74
C ASN A 82 22.51 -10.13 -2.22
N HIS A 83 22.98 -8.95 -2.62
CA HIS A 83 22.85 -8.44 -3.98
C HIS A 83 23.98 -8.90 -4.93
N THR A 84 24.99 -9.63 -4.45
CA THR A 84 26.15 -10.05 -5.26
C THR A 84 25.92 -11.36 -6.00
N ILE A 85 24.88 -12.12 -5.60
CA ILE A 85 24.54 -13.39 -6.23
C ILE A 85 24.01 -13.12 -7.64
N ALA A 86 24.63 -13.78 -8.62
CA ALA A 86 24.23 -13.68 -10.01
C ALA A 86 23.01 -14.55 -10.33
N ASP A 87 22.94 -15.75 -9.74
CA ASP A 87 21.86 -16.72 -9.92
C ASP A 87 21.32 -17.21 -8.56
N TYR A 88 20.01 -17.02 -8.35
CA TYR A 88 19.30 -17.40 -7.14
C TYR A 88 18.53 -18.73 -7.30
N SER A 89 18.62 -19.40 -8.46
CA SER A 89 17.82 -20.58 -8.81
C SER A 89 17.93 -21.74 -7.81
N GLN A 90 19.11 -21.91 -7.20
CA GLN A 90 19.40 -22.98 -6.24
C GLN A 90 19.10 -22.61 -4.79
N LEU A 91 18.72 -21.35 -4.52
CA LEU A 91 18.45 -20.91 -3.16
C LEU A 91 17.03 -21.29 -2.74
N GLN A 92 16.89 -21.62 -1.46
CA GLN A 92 15.60 -21.86 -0.83
C GLN A 92 15.28 -20.73 0.13
N LEU A 93 14.09 -20.15 -0.02
CA LEU A 93 13.56 -19.15 0.87
C LEU A 93 12.71 -19.82 1.95
N ASN A 94 12.94 -19.47 3.21
CA ASN A 94 12.13 -19.94 4.31
C ASN A 94 11.03 -18.94 4.69
N TRP A 95 9.94 -19.43 5.29
CA TRP A 95 8.80 -18.60 5.71
C TRP A 95 9.18 -17.46 6.66
N ASN A 96 10.13 -17.69 7.58
CA ASN A 96 10.54 -16.67 8.54
C ASN A 96 11.21 -15.48 7.83
N ALA A 97 12.17 -15.73 6.94
CA ALA A 97 12.82 -14.70 6.14
C ALA A 97 11.85 -13.96 5.21
N PHE A 98 10.81 -14.65 4.74
CA PHE A 98 9.79 -14.07 3.88
C PHE A 98 8.85 -13.09 4.64
N ALA A 99 8.31 -13.50 5.79
CA ALA A 99 7.19 -12.78 6.43
C ALA A 99 7.28 -12.56 7.94
N LYS A 100 8.33 -13.01 8.64
CA LYS A 100 8.47 -12.81 10.10
C LYS A 100 9.71 -12.03 10.51
N GLU A 101 10.84 -12.25 9.84
CA GLU A 101 12.09 -11.59 10.18
C GLU A 101 12.15 -10.20 9.56
N PRO A 102 12.45 -9.15 10.34
CA PRO A 102 12.66 -7.82 9.78
C PRO A 102 13.89 -7.80 8.87
N LEU A 103 13.85 -6.93 7.87
CA LEU A 103 15.02 -6.65 7.03
C LEU A 103 16.11 -5.93 7.86
N PRO A 104 17.40 -6.07 7.49
CA PRO A 104 18.48 -5.35 8.16
C PRO A 104 18.23 -3.85 8.21
N ASP A 105 18.44 -3.24 9.37
CA ASP A 105 18.22 -1.82 9.63
C ASP A 105 16.80 -1.31 9.33
N ARG A 106 15.80 -2.22 9.35
CA ARG A 106 14.38 -1.91 9.16
C ARG A 106 13.55 -2.51 10.29
N ASN A 107 12.37 -1.93 10.47
CA ASN A 107 11.34 -2.40 11.40
C ASN A 107 10.21 -3.18 10.72
N PHE A 108 10.41 -3.59 9.46
CA PHE A 108 9.45 -4.33 8.65
C PHE A 108 10.12 -5.51 7.95
N THR A 109 9.33 -6.53 7.66
CA THR A 109 9.71 -7.76 6.97
C THR A 109 9.80 -7.55 5.45
N PHE A 110 10.38 -8.52 4.75
CA PHE A 110 10.40 -8.50 3.29
C PHE A 110 8.98 -8.43 2.70
N TRP A 111 8.06 -9.26 3.21
CA TRP A 111 6.69 -9.29 2.69
C TRP A 111 5.95 -7.98 2.90
N GLU A 112 6.06 -7.35 4.06
CA GLU A 112 5.42 -6.04 4.31
C GLU A 112 5.91 -4.98 3.32
N TRP A 113 7.21 -4.97 3.02
CA TRP A 113 7.79 -4.11 1.99
C TRP A 113 7.22 -4.38 0.60
N PHE A 114 7.22 -5.64 0.17
CA PHE A 114 6.71 -6.03 -1.14
C PHE A 114 5.20 -5.75 -1.26
N TYR A 115 4.44 -6.06 -0.21
CA TYR A 115 3.00 -5.79 -0.13
C TYR A 115 2.70 -4.29 -0.17
N GLY A 116 3.48 -3.47 0.54
CA GLY A 116 3.36 -2.01 0.49
C GLY A 116 3.54 -1.46 -0.92
N ILE A 117 4.54 -1.96 -1.66
CA ILE A 117 4.75 -1.61 -3.07
C ILE A 117 3.58 -2.09 -3.92
N LEU A 118 3.17 -3.35 -3.80
CA LEU A 118 2.04 -3.93 -4.54
C LEU A 118 0.78 -3.08 -4.36
N LYS A 119 0.48 -2.68 -3.13
CA LYS A 119 -0.67 -1.86 -2.77
C LYS A 119 -0.58 -0.46 -3.38
N LEU A 120 0.57 0.21 -3.22
CA LEU A 120 0.83 1.53 -3.82
C LEU A 120 0.62 1.48 -5.33
N THR A 121 1.20 0.48 -6.00
CA THR A 121 1.13 0.35 -7.45
C THR A 121 -0.29 0.08 -7.91
N ARG A 122 -0.99 -0.86 -7.25
CA ARG A 122 -2.38 -1.19 -7.55
C ARG A 122 -3.30 0.04 -7.43
N GLU A 123 -3.13 0.83 -6.38
CA GLU A 123 -4.06 1.91 -6.02
C GLU A 123 -3.77 3.23 -6.75
N HIS A 124 -2.49 3.55 -7.00
CA HIS A 124 -2.11 4.87 -7.50
C HIS A 124 -1.29 4.86 -8.79
N LEU A 125 -0.56 3.78 -9.08
CA LEU A 125 0.45 3.78 -10.15
C LEU A 125 0.18 2.76 -11.26
N LYS A 126 -0.99 2.12 -11.25
CA LYS A 126 -1.31 0.97 -12.11
C LYS A 126 -1.11 1.28 -13.58
N ASN A 127 -1.64 2.41 -14.05
CA ASN A 127 -1.55 2.81 -15.45
C ASN A 127 -0.10 3.15 -15.85
N LEU A 128 0.63 3.87 -14.98
CA LEU A 128 2.05 4.19 -15.20
C LEU A 128 2.94 2.94 -15.24
N TRP A 129 2.62 1.93 -14.42
CA TRP A 129 3.30 0.63 -14.41
C TRP A 129 3.06 -0.14 -15.70
N ASN A 130 1.80 -0.19 -16.17
CA ASN A 130 1.41 -0.90 -17.39
C ASN A 130 1.99 -0.25 -18.65
N ASP A 131 2.07 1.08 -18.70
CA ASP A 131 2.75 1.82 -19.77
C ASP A 131 4.29 1.73 -19.70
N GLY A 132 4.82 1.09 -18.65
CA GLY A 132 6.25 0.90 -18.46
C GLY A 132 7.05 2.15 -18.17
N LEU A 133 6.39 3.16 -17.59
CA LEU A 133 7.03 4.41 -17.17
C LEU A 133 7.78 4.28 -15.83
N ILE A 134 7.50 3.20 -15.09
CA ILE A 134 8.12 2.91 -13.80
C ILE A 134 9.13 1.78 -13.99
N MET A 135 10.40 2.06 -13.65
CA MET A 135 11.44 1.03 -13.62
C MET A 135 11.23 0.08 -12.44
N GLY A 136 10.82 0.61 -11.29
CA GLY A 136 10.32 -0.18 -10.17
C GLY A 136 11.43 -0.64 -9.24
N PHE A 137 11.87 -1.89 -9.38
CA PHE A 137 12.75 -2.54 -8.42
C PHE A 137 14.23 -2.34 -8.77
N VAL A 138 14.77 -1.18 -8.42
CA VAL A 138 16.18 -0.80 -8.66
C VAL A 138 16.74 -0.04 -7.46
N GLY A 139 17.95 -0.44 -7.05
CA GLY A 139 18.63 0.14 -5.89
C GLY A 139 19.21 1.54 -6.17
N LYS A 140 19.48 2.31 -5.11
CA LYS A 140 20.05 3.67 -5.24
C LYS A 140 21.33 3.70 -6.07
N LEU A 141 22.30 2.85 -5.72
CA LEU A 141 23.60 2.81 -6.41
C LEU A 141 23.44 2.44 -7.89
N GLN A 142 22.67 1.38 -8.18
CA GLN A 142 22.39 0.94 -9.55
C GLN A 142 21.70 2.04 -10.37
N ALA A 143 20.70 2.72 -9.80
CA ALA A 143 20.04 3.83 -10.46
C ALA A 143 21.02 4.97 -10.79
N SER A 144 21.91 5.31 -9.86
CA SER A 144 22.94 6.32 -10.08
C SER A 144 23.90 5.93 -11.20
N ASP A 145 24.40 4.69 -11.19
CA ASP A 145 25.31 4.19 -12.23
C ASP A 145 24.65 4.15 -13.62
N MET A 146 23.36 3.88 -13.70
CA MET A 146 22.59 3.92 -14.94
C MET A 146 22.43 5.35 -15.46
N LEU A 147 22.13 6.29 -14.56
CA LEU A 147 21.83 7.68 -14.87
C LEU A 147 23.09 8.49 -15.24
N MET A 148 24.23 8.24 -14.60
CA MET A 148 25.50 8.91 -14.93
C MET A 148 25.99 8.65 -16.36
N LYS A 149 25.45 7.63 -17.03
CA LYS A 149 25.74 7.28 -18.44
C LYS A 149 24.79 7.93 -19.43
N GLN A 150 23.82 8.71 -18.96
CA GLN A 150 22.79 9.36 -19.78
C GLN A 150 22.99 10.88 -19.84
N ALA A 151 22.16 11.56 -20.63
CA ALA A 151 22.16 13.02 -20.69
C ALA A 151 21.67 13.65 -19.37
N VAL A 152 22.21 14.81 -19.02
CA VAL A 152 21.71 15.61 -17.88
C VAL A 152 20.23 15.92 -18.08
N GLY A 153 19.45 15.81 -17.01
CA GLY A 153 17.99 15.87 -17.03
C GLY A 153 17.32 14.49 -17.17
N THR A 154 18.08 13.41 -17.34
CA THR A 154 17.51 12.05 -17.36
C THR A 154 17.11 11.60 -15.96
N PHE A 155 15.94 10.99 -15.81
CA PHE A 155 15.43 10.48 -14.53
C PHE A 155 14.78 9.12 -14.67
N LEU A 156 14.62 8.42 -13.55
CA LEU A 156 13.87 7.17 -13.46
C LEU A 156 13.06 7.10 -12.18
N LEU A 157 12.00 6.30 -12.22
CA LEU A 157 11.09 6.03 -11.11
C LEU A 157 11.42 4.66 -10.50
N ARG A 158 11.73 4.64 -9.20
CA ARG A 158 12.09 3.42 -8.46
C ARG A 158 11.36 3.35 -7.13
N TYR A 159 11.00 2.15 -6.69
CA TYR A 159 10.43 1.94 -5.37
C TYR A 159 11.47 2.18 -4.27
N SER A 160 11.00 2.64 -3.12
CA SER A 160 11.84 2.90 -1.96
C SER A 160 12.23 1.58 -1.29
N ASP A 161 13.50 1.47 -0.92
CA ASP A 161 14.01 0.35 -0.13
C ASP A 161 13.84 0.54 1.36
N SER A 162 13.67 1.79 1.78
CA SER A 162 13.67 2.22 3.18
C SER A 162 12.29 2.57 3.71
N GLU A 163 11.31 2.75 2.82
CA GLU A 163 9.97 3.23 3.16
C GLU A 163 8.92 2.31 2.55
N LEU A 164 7.99 1.84 3.38
CA LEU A 164 6.91 0.95 2.96
C LEU A 164 5.99 1.67 1.97
N GLY A 165 5.76 1.06 0.81
CA GLY A 165 4.89 1.63 -0.22
C GLY A 165 5.33 3.03 -0.66
N GLY A 166 6.65 3.28 -0.72
CA GLY A 166 7.21 4.52 -1.25
C GLY A 166 7.70 4.36 -2.69
N ILE A 167 7.55 5.40 -3.51
CA ILE A 167 8.21 5.54 -4.82
C ILE A 167 9.01 6.84 -4.87
N SER A 168 10.22 6.81 -5.41
CA SER A 168 11.16 7.93 -5.46
C SER A 168 11.63 8.18 -6.89
N ILE A 169 11.97 9.42 -7.19
CA ILE A 169 12.63 9.83 -8.43
C ILE A 169 14.13 9.88 -8.18
N ALA A 170 14.89 9.20 -9.03
CA ALA A 170 16.31 9.43 -9.19
C ALA A 170 16.53 10.27 -10.46
N GLY A 171 17.24 11.39 -10.37
CA GLY A 171 17.44 12.31 -11.49
C GLY A 171 18.90 12.73 -11.62
N PHE A 172 19.43 12.68 -12.84
CA PHE A 172 20.76 13.19 -13.16
C PHE A 172 20.69 14.68 -13.45
N LYS A 173 21.35 15.51 -12.63
CA LYS A 173 21.31 16.97 -12.75
C LYS A 173 22.71 17.56 -12.73
N ALA A 174 22.87 18.71 -13.38
CA ALA A 174 24.00 19.59 -13.17
C ALA A 174 23.63 20.63 -12.11
N ASP A 175 24.52 20.89 -11.16
CA ASP A 175 24.37 22.00 -10.24
C ASP A 175 24.73 23.34 -10.92
N THR A 176 24.48 24.44 -10.21
CA THR A 176 24.79 25.79 -10.69
C THR A 176 26.29 26.07 -10.83
N GLN A 177 27.16 25.21 -10.29
CA GLN A 177 28.61 25.30 -10.35
C GLN A 177 29.21 24.39 -11.44
N GLY A 178 28.37 23.67 -12.20
CA GLY A 178 28.78 22.76 -13.27
C GLY A 178 29.13 21.33 -12.81
N SER A 179 29.00 21.01 -11.52
CA SER A 179 29.15 19.64 -11.02
C SER A 179 27.91 18.82 -11.35
N VAL A 180 28.12 17.61 -11.86
CA VAL A 180 27.04 16.69 -12.20
C VAL A 180 26.86 15.66 -11.09
N THR A 181 25.62 15.51 -10.62
CA THR A 181 25.28 14.58 -9.53
C THR A 181 23.94 13.89 -9.80
N VAL A 182 23.75 12.72 -9.19
CA VAL A 182 22.46 12.04 -9.19
C VAL A 182 21.76 12.32 -7.87
N ASP A 183 20.61 12.96 -7.96
CA ASP A 183 19.74 13.23 -6.83
C ASP A 183 18.73 12.12 -6.65
N HIS A 184 18.44 11.81 -5.39
CA HIS A 184 17.31 10.96 -5.01
C HIS A 184 16.31 11.77 -4.21
N LEU A 185 15.14 12.03 -4.78
CA LEU A 185 14.07 12.73 -4.07
C LEU A 185 13.51 11.85 -2.95
N GLN A 186 12.96 12.51 -1.92
CA GLN A 186 12.22 11.81 -0.87
C GLN A 186 11.12 10.95 -1.50
N PRO A 187 10.93 9.69 -1.05
CA PRO A 187 9.87 8.85 -1.56
C PRO A 187 8.49 9.44 -1.26
N TRP A 188 7.56 9.23 -2.18
CA TRP A 188 6.13 9.53 -2.00
C TRP A 188 5.36 8.25 -1.76
N THR A 189 4.37 8.34 -0.89
CA THR A 189 3.51 7.25 -0.44
C THR A 189 2.06 7.44 -0.90
N SER A 190 1.18 6.49 -0.59
CA SER A 190 -0.26 6.65 -0.84
C SER A 190 -0.85 7.93 -0.24
N LYS A 191 -0.30 8.42 0.89
CA LYS A 191 -0.76 9.67 1.51
C LYS A 191 -0.47 10.88 0.63
N ASP A 192 0.69 10.89 -0.04
CA ASP A 192 1.09 11.95 -0.95
C ASP A 192 0.25 11.95 -2.23
N PHE A 193 -0.11 10.75 -2.71
CA PHE A 193 -0.94 10.57 -3.91
C PHE A 193 -2.43 10.82 -3.68
N ALA A 194 -2.89 10.78 -2.43
CA ALA A 194 -4.23 11.26 -2.07
C ALA A 194 -4.38 12.78 -2.27
N ILE A 195 -3.27 13.53 -2.18
CA ILE A 195 -3.26 14.98 -2.38
C ILE A 195 -3.02 15.31 -3.85
N ARG A 196 -2.03 14.66 -4.47
CA ARG A 196 -1.62 14.97 -5.84
C ARG A 196 -0.95 13.78 -6.53
N SER A 197 -1.36 13.51 -7.77
CA SER A 197 -0.89 12.38 -8.56
C SER A 197 0.63 12.40 -8.80
N LEU A 198 1.21 11.24 -9.09
CA LEU A 198 2.62 11.14 -9.46
C LEU A 198 2.94 11.93 -10.73
N ALA A 199 2.06 11.89 -11.73
CA ALA A 199 2.28 12.58 -13.01
C ALA A 199 2.33 14.10 -12.84
N ASP A 200 1.42 14.67 -12.03
CA ASP A 200 1.43 16.12 -11.78
C ASP A 200 2.67 16.54 -10.98
N ARG A 201 3.11 15.72 -10.01
CA ARG A 201 4.36 15.96 -9.28
C ARG A 201 5.59 15.90 -10.19
N VAL A 202 5.60 14.97 -11.15
CA VAL A 202 6.66 14.88 -12.17
C VAL A 202 6.65 16.11 -13.09
N SER A 203 5.46 16.60 -13.44
CA SER A 203 5.29 17.80 -14.29
C SER A 203 5.96 19.03 -13.68
N ASP A 204 5.74 19.27 -12.38
CA ASP A 204 6.30 20.41 -11.63
C ASP A 204 7.83 20.44 -11.57
N LEU A 205 8.48 19.29 -11.74
CA LEU A 205 9.93 19.21 -11.68
C LEU A 205 10.53 19.65 -13.01
N GLY A 206 10.93 20.92 -13.08
CA GLY A 206 11.60 21.51 -14.24
C GLY A 206 13.03 20.99 -14.48
N SER A 207 13.67 20.39 -13.47
CA SER A 207 15.03 19.86 -13.57
C SER A 207 15.13 18.50 -14.27
N ILE A 208 13.99 17.80 -14.46
CA ILE A 208 13.92 16.50 -15.13
C ILE A 208 13.23 16.64 -16.48
N ILE A 209 13.85 16.06 -17.51
CA ILE A 209 13.53 16.30 -18.93
C ILE A 209 13.29 14.98 -19.66
N TYR A 210 14.09 13.94 -19.39
CA TYR A 210 14.00 12.66 -20.08
C TYR A 210 13.74 11.53 -19.09
N LEU A 211 12.65 10.80 -19.26
CA LEU A 211 12.48 9.50 -18.62
C LEU A 211 13.47 8.51 -19.24
N TYR A 212 14.18 7.77 -18.39
CA TYR A 212 15.17 6.78 -18.81
C TYR A 212 14.58 5.77 -19.82
N PRO A 213 15.33 5.41 -20.89
CA PRO A 213 16.66 5.90 -21.21
C PRO A 213 16.68 7.25 -21.94
N ASN A 214 15.68 7.55 -22.78
CA ASN A 214 15.66 8.75 -23.61
C ASN A 214 14.25 9.10 -24.12
N ILE A 215 13.28 9.14 -23.21
CA ILE A 215 11.89 9.47 -23.53
C ILE A 215 11.58 10.86 -22.98
N PRO A 216 11.23 11.86 -23.80
CA PRO A 216 10.81 13.17 -23.30
C PRO A 216 9.71 13.07 -22.23
N LYS A 217 9.86 13.82 -21.14
CA LYS A 217 8.95 13.81 -19.98
C LYS A 217 7.50 13.96 -20.41
N ASP A 218 7.21 14.95 -21.25
CA ASP A 218 5.83 15.21 -21.69
C ASP A 218 5.31 14.09 -22.58
N GLN A 219 6.14 13.50 -23.44
CA GLN A 219 5.72 12.33 -24.23
C GLN A 219 5.31 11.15 -23.31
N ALA A 220 6.01 10.96 -22.19
CA ALA A 220 5.71 9.90 -21.23
C ALA A 220 4.46 10.21 -20.38
N PHE A 221 4.36 11.42 -19.81
CA PHE A 221 3.41 11.74 -18.75
C PHE A 221 2.24 12.62 -19.16
N GLN A 222 2.24 13.24 -20.35
CA GLN A 222 1.20 14.20 -20.75
C GLN A 222 -0.22 13.66 -20.66
N ARG A 223 -0.42 12.36 -20.97
CA ARG A 223 -1.74 11.71 -20.87
C ARG A 223 -2.26 11.58 -19.43
N TYR A 224 -1.38 11.74 -18.45
CA TYR A 224 -1.66 11.58 -17.02
C TYR A 224 -1.72 12.92 -16.28
N TYR A 225 -1.42 14.04 -16.94
CA TYR A 225 -1.51 15.34 -16.33
C TYR A 225 -2.97 15.73 -16.11
N THR A 226 -3.25 16.26 -14.93
CA THR A 226 -4.56 16.84 -14.63
C THR A 226 -4.69 18.15 -15.42
N PRO A 227 -5.74 18.32 -16.25
CA PRO A 227 -5.97 19.56 -16.95
C PRO A 227 -6.07 20.74 -15.96
N PRO A 228 -5.57 21.93 -16.31
CA PRO A 228 -5.77 23.12 -15.50
C PRO A 228 -7.28 23.33 -15.25
N ALA A 229 -7.65 23.75 -14.04
CA ALA A 229 -9.04 23.94 -13.63
C ALA A 229 -9.84 24.87 -14.57
N GLU A 230 -9.16 25.72 -15.34
CA GLU A 230 -9.75 26.59 -16.36
C GLU A 230 -10.41 25.82 -17.52
N ALA A 231 -9.97 24.59 -17.81
CA ALA A 231 -10.56 23.75 -18.85
C ALA A 231 -11.88 23.06 -18.42
N GLN A 232 -12.22 23.08 -17.13
CA GLN A 232 -13.46 22.48 -16.61
C GLN A 232 -14.65 23.45 -16.62
N GLN A 233 -14.44 24.74 -16.89
CA GLN A 233 -15.52 25.73 -17.02
C GLN A 233 -16.26 25.65 -18.37
N GLY A 234 -15.84 24.78 -19.30
CA GLY A 234 -16.43 24.66 -20.64
C GLY A 234 -17.47 23.57 -20.86
N SER A 235 -17.75 22.68 -19.89
CA SER A 235 -18.68 21.55 -20.10
C SER A 235 -19.65 21.27 -18.94
N SER A 236 -19.84 22.23 -18.03
CA SER A 236 -20.92 22.12 -17.07
C SER A 236 -22.24 22.50 -17.75
N GLY A 237 -23.02 21.50 -18.15
CA GLY A 237 -24.40 21.66 -18.62
C GLY A 237 -25.35 22.34 -17.63
N TYR A 238 -24.87 22.73 -16.44
CA TYR A 238 -25.61 23.50 -15.45
C TYR A 238 -25.89 24.94 -15.91
N ASP A 239 -24.98 25.61 -16.63
CA ASP A 239 -25.21 27.01 -17.05
C ASP A 239 -26.25 27.14 -18.17
N GLN A 240 -26.29 26.18 -19.11
CA GLN A 240 -27.34 26.14 -20.14
C GLN A 240 -28.72 25.80 -19.57
N ALA A 241 -28.79 25.01 -18.49
CA ALA A 241 -30.05 24.73 -17.81
C ALA A 241 -30.52 25.96 -17.02
N PHE A 242 -29.62 26.67 -16.35
CA PHE A 242 -29.96 27.86 -15.57
C PHE A 242 -30.54 28.98 -16.45
N GLN A 243 -29.99 29.21 -17.64
CA GLN A 243 -30.52 30.22 -18.58
C GLN A 243 -31.82 29.82 -19.29
N ARG A 244 -32.17 28.53 -19.38
CA ARG A 244 -33.47 28.11 -19.96
C ARG A 244 -34.64 28.29 -19.01
N TYR A 245 -34.40 28.36 -17.70
CA TYR A 245 -35.44 28.49 -16.68
C TYR A 245 -35.46 29.84 -15.95
N TYR A 246 -34.46 30.71 -16.18
CA TYR A 246 -34.45 32.06 -15.63
C TYR A 246 -34.96 33.07 -16.67
N THR A 247 -36.24 33.40 -16.58
CA THR A 247 -36.77 34.65 -17.14
C THR A 247 -36.71 35.70 -16.03
N PRO A 248 -36.01 36.83 -16.20
CA PRO A 248 -35.97 37.85 -15.15
C PRO A 248 -37.40 38.39 -14.92
N PRO A 249 -37.85 38.59 -13.67
CA PRO A 249 -39.21 39.04 -13.42
C PRO A 249 -39.35 40.50 -13.83
N ALA A 250 -40.36 40.79 -14.65
CA ALA A 250 -40.89 42.14 -14.79
C ALA A 250 -41.55 42.55 -13.46
N GLU A 251 -41.29 43.78 -13.03
CA GLU A 251 -41.80 44.38 -11.80
C GLU A 251 -43.33 44.25 -11.69
N ALA A 252 -43.81 43.54 -10.68
CA ALA A 252 -45.19 43.62 -10.22
C ALA A 252 -45.30 43.26 -8.73
N GLN A 253 -46.16 44.03 -8.05
CA GLN A 253 -46.25 44.21 -6.62
C GLN A 253 -46.85 43.01 -5.86
N GLN A 254 -46.41 42.89 -4.60
CA GLN A 254 -47.10 42.42 -3.39
C GLN A 254 -48.17 41.30 -3.51
N GLY A 255 -47.87 40.16 -2.89
CA GLY A 255 -48.90 39.18 -2.51
C GLY A 255 -48.31 37.89 -1.90
N SER A 256 -48.46 37.77 -0.58
CA SER A 256 -48.32 36.59 0.29
C SER A 256 -48.18 35.19 -0.36
N SER A 257 -47.08 34.49 -0.03
CA SER A 257 -46.97 33.00 -0.06
C SER A 257 -45.83 32.63 0.90
N GLY A 258 -46.05 31.85 1.97
CA GLY A 258 -46.42 30.45 1.89
C GLY A 258 -45.18 29.55 1.94
N TYR A 259 -44.26 29.75 2.89
CA TYR A 259 -43.09 28.88 3.07
C TYR A 259 -43.32 27.91 4.24
N VAL A 260 -43.57 26.63 3.91
CA VAL A 260 -43.50 25.53 4.86
C VAL A 260 -42.06 25.02 4.87
N LYS A 261 -41.38 25.11 6.02
CA LYS A 261 -40.05 24.53 6.23
C LYS A 261 -40.13 23.00 6.09
N PRO A 262 -39.30 22.35 5.26
CA PRO A 262 -39.20 20.89 5.28
C PRO A 262 -38.44 20.46 6.54
N LEU A 263 -39.16 19.88 7.50
CA LEU A 263 -38.56 19.12 8.59
C LEU A 263 -38.21 17.73 8.07
N LEU A 264 -36.91 17.44 7.95
CA LEU A 264 -36.41 16.09 7.74
C LEU A 264 -36.65 15.28 9.01
N VAL A 265 -37.66 14.41 8.97
CA VAL A 265 -37.90 13.40 10.02
C VAL A 265 -37.22 12.10 9.58
N ILE A 266 -36.19 11.70 10.32
CA ILE A 266 -35.51 10.42 10.12
C ILE A 266 -36.37 9.34 10.78
N HIS A 267 -37.02 8.50 9.99
CA HIS A 267 -37.82 7.39 10.49
C HIS A 267 -36.93 6.16 10.71
N VAL A 268 -36.62 5.85 11.97
CA VAL A 268 -36.05 4.55 12.38
C VAL A 268 -37.21 3.66 12.85
N PRO A 269 -37.51 2.53 12.17
CA PRO A 269 -38.60 1.65 12.58
C PRO A 269 -38.32 1.03 13.95
N GLY A 270 -39.15 1.33 14.96
CA GLY A 270 -39.12 0.64 16.26
C GLY A 270 -39.36 1.48 17.52
N TRP A 271 -39.44 2.81 17.45
CA TRP A 271 -39.67 3.65 18.64
C TRP A 271 -40.90 4.55 18.47
N GLY A 272 -41.95 4.29 19.25
CA GLY A 272 -43.19 5.07 19.27
C GLY A 272 -43.00 6.44 19.91
N THR A 273 -43.50 7.47 19.26
CA THR A 273 -43.49 8.87 19.70
C THR A 273 -44.66 9.15 20.65
N GLY A 274 -44.34 9.57 21.89
CA GLY A 274 -45.28 10.14 22.84
C GLY A 274 -44.78 11.49 23.34
N ALA A 275 -45.48 12.55 22.91
CA ALA A 275 -45.68 13.86 23.54
C ALA A 275 -44.50 14.56 24.26
N GLY A 276 -44.00 15.62 23.60
CA GLY A 276 -43.80 16.96 24.17
C GLY A 276 -42.75 17.15 25.26
N MET A 277 -41.64 17.84 24.94
CA MET A 277 -41.01 18.83 25.82
C MET A 277 -40.18 19.85 25.02
N SER A 278 -40.20 21.06 25.57
CA SER A 278 -39.61 22.33 25.16
C SER A 278 -38.09 22.35 25.09
N ALA A 279 -37.57 23.29 24.30
CA ALA A 279 -36.17 23.65 24.21
C ALA A 279 -35.66 24.27 25.53
N ASP A 280 -34.96 23.48 26.33
CA ASP A 280 -33.78 23.91 27.11
C ASP A 280 -33.15 22.67 27.78
N SER A 281 -32.02 22.17 27.25
CA SER A 281 -31.13 21.28 28.01
C SER A 281 -29.89 20.93 27.17
N SER A 282 -28.80 21.60 27.54
CA SER A 282 -27.39 21.20 27.45
C SER A 282 -27.12 19.71 27.20
N TYR A 283 -26.25 19.43 26.22
CA TYR A 283 -25.65 18.14 25.95
C TYR A 283 -25.11 17.47 27.24
N PRO A 284 -25.43 16.19 27.52
CA PRO A 284 -24.80 15.47 28.61
C PRO A 284 -23.34 15.12 28.25
N ASN A 285 -22.45 15.34 29.21
CA ASN A 285 -21.03 15.03 29.18
C ASN A 285 -20.75 13.56 28.82
N THR A 286 -19.68 13.36 28.04
CA THR A 286 -18.98 12.09 27.82
C THR A 286 -18.61 11.44 29.16
N PRO A 287 -18.85 10.13 29.38
CA PRO A 287 -18.36 9.45 30.57
C PRO A 287 -16.83 9.29 30.48
N HIS A 288 -16.12 9.83 31.48
CA HIS A 288 -14.73 9.49 31.76
C HIS A 288 -14.64 8.01 32.16
N TYR A 289 -13.90 7.21 31.39
CA TYR A 289 -13.47 5.89 31.84
C TYR A 289 -12.30 6.06 32.82
N GLN A 290 -12.57 5.72 34.08
CA GLN A 290 -11.56 5.51 35.12
C GLN A 290 -10.80 4.21 34.83
N TYR A 291 -9.47 4.30 34.82
CA TYR A 291 -8.60 3.12 34.87
C TYR A 291 -8.76 2.40 36.22
N PRO A 292 -8.95 1.07 36.25
CA PRO A 292 -8.76 0.33 37.50
C PRO A 292 -7.26 0.26 37.82
N GLN A 293 -6.90 0.77 39.00
CA GLN A 293 -5.59 0.57 39.62
C GLN A 293 -5.44 -0.89 40.05
N SER A 294 -4.30 -1.51 39.72
CA SER A 294 -3.90 -2.82 40.25
C SER A 294 -3.45 -2.70 41.72
N PRO A 295 -3.76 -3.67 42.61
CA PRO A 295 -3.22 -3.68 43.98
C PRO A 295 -1.75 -4.12 44.00
N PRO A 296 -1.00 -3.81 45.07
CA PRO A 296 0.45 -4.04 45.14
C PRO A 296 0.80 -5.49 45.54
N ASP A 297 1.73 -6.12 44.80
CA ASP A 297 2.29 -7.42 45.17
C ASP A 297 3.40 -7.26 46.22
N THR A 298 3.08 -7.69 47.44
CA THR A 298 4.04 -7.97 48.50
C THR A 298 4.69 -9.34 48.30
N LYS A 299 6.03 -9.35 48.30
CA LYS A 299 6.96 -10.41 48.75
C LYS A 299 6.53 -11.88 48.59
N ARG A 300 7.32 -12.66 47.86
CA ARG A 300 7.64 -14.04 48.28
C ARG A 300 8.99 -14.53 47.76
N GLU A 301 9.74 -15.05 48.71
CA GLU A 301 11.05 -15.70 48.60
C GLU A 301 10.94 -17.09 47.95
N ASN A 302 12.06 -17.55 47.36
CA ASN A 302 12.42 -18.95 47.06
C ASN A 302 12.31 -19.86 48.32
N PRO A 303 12.36 -21.22 48.28
CA PRO A 303 13.11 -22.11 47.35
C PRO A 303 12.42 -23.48 47.03
N GLY A 304 13.10 -24.41 46.33
CA GLY A 304 12.85 -25.86 46.50
C GLY A 304 12.94 -26.75 45.26
N SER A 305 14.11 -27.37 45.10
CA SER A 305 14.44 -28.54 44.27
C SER A 305 13.54 -29.77 44.43
N VAL A 306 13.27 -30.51 43.33
CA VAL A 306 13.28 -31.98 43.34
C VAL A 306 13.86 -32.50 42.01
N VAL A 307 14.93 -33.26 42.14
CA VAL A 307 15.59 -34.09 41.13
C VAL A 307 14.91 -35.47 41.12
N SER A 308 14.73 -36.10 39.96
CA SER A 308 14.65 -37.56 39.91
C SER A 308 15.46 -38.09 38.73
N VAL A 309 16.62 -38.64 39.06
CA VAL A 309 17.43 -39.56 38.26
C VAL A 309 16.87 -40.96 38.48
N GLY A 310 16.84 -41.80 37.45
CA GLY A 310 16.61 -43.23 37.56
C GLY A 310 17.44 -43.95 36.50
N SER A 311 18.59 -44.47 36.92
CA SER A 311 19.55 -45.24 36.13
C SER A 311 19.21 -46.73 36.14
N GLU A 312 19.53 -47.43 35.02
CA GLU A 312 20.16 -48.77 34.90
C GLU A 312 19.46 -50.00 35.57
N ASN A 313 19.53 -51.25 35.12
CA ASN A 313 20.41 -51.99 34.21
C ASN A 313 19.79 -53.39 33.93
N ALA A 314 20.29 -54.09 32.90
CA ALA A 314 20.66 -55.52 32.89
C ALA A 314 20.34 -56.23 31.54
N GLY A 315 21.41 -56.70 30.88
CA GLY A 315 21.38 -57.75 29.84
C GLY A 315 21.18 -59.15 30.45
N PRO A 316 21.62 -60.26 29.83
CA PRO A 316 22.59 -60.40 28.72
C PRO A 316 21.97 -60.66 27.34
#